data_AF-A0A151B7Z8-F1
#
_entry.id   AF-A0A151B7Z8-F1
#
_cell.length_a   1.000
_cell.length_b   1.000
_cell.length_c   1.000
_cell.angle_alpha   90.00
_cell.angle_beta   90.00
_cell.angle_gamma   90.00
#
_symmetry.space_group_name_H-M   'P 1'
#
loop_
_entity.id
_entity.type
_entity.pdbx_description
1 polymer ?
#
loop_
_entity_poly.entity_id
_entity_poly.type
_entity_poly.pdbx_seq_one_letter_code
_entity_poly.pdbx_strand_id
1 'polypeptide(L)'
;MMVQGKCRFPGMLYILLSFVPWILYWFLCGIGLRIGILASLIISLLILMPQVRRKEFNLMDVTSLMFFSVGAIAVFIFDLKVFVEKSGFLGYLALFLMATLSLTVKQPFTLQVSKRDYPEIYWKIPWFLKINSFVTAIWAL
;
A
#
# COMPACT_ATOMS: atom_id res chain seq x y z
N MET A 1 -33.33 7.68 11.25
CA MET A 1 -32.58 7.95 10.00
C MET A 1 -31.70 9.17 10.22
N MET A 2 -30.40 9.01 10.44
CA MET A 2 -29.42 10.09 10.37
C MET A 2 -28.11 9.50 9.85
N VAL A 3 -27.94 9.47 8.53
CA VAL A 3 -26.65 9.20 7.90
C VAL A 3 -25.90 10.52 7.95
N GLN A 4 -24.99 10.67 8.91
CA GLN A 4 -24.01 11.75 8.89
C GLN A 4 -23.11 11.55 7.68
N GLY A 5 -23.45 12.20 6.56
CA GLY A 5 -22.61 12.35 5.40
C GLY A 5 -21.42 13.25 5.71
N LYS A 6 -20.45 12.75 6.48
CA LYS A 6 -19.06 13.18 6.24
C LYS A 6 -18.75 12.65 4.85
N CYS A 7 -18.43 13.53 3.91
CA CYS A 7 -17.86 13.15 2.62
C CYS A 7 -16.50 12.48 2.91
N ARG A 8 -16.55 11.21 3.33
CA ARG A 8 -15.37 10.38 3.56
C ARG A 8 -14.91 9.98 2.17
N PHE A 9 -13.63 10.19 1.90
CA PHE A 9 -13.01 9.71 0.67
C PHE A 9 -13.36 8.23 0.52
N PRO A 10 -14.02 7.81 -0.58
CA PRO A 10 -14.32 6.41 -0.83
C PRO A 10 -13.07 5.57 -0.63
N GLY A 11 -13.16 4.50 0.15
CA GLY A 11 -12.07 3.56 0.39
C GLY A 11 -11.50 3.01 -0.93
N MET A 12 -12.35 2.84 -1.94
CA MET A 12 -11.92 2.51 -3.30
C MET A 12 -10.94 3.53 -3.89
N LEU A 13 -11.25 4.84 -3.83
CA LEU A 13 -10.33 5.89 -4.31
C LEU A 13 -9.04 5.91 -3.51
N TYR A 14 -9.13 5.59 -2.22
CA TYR A 14 -7.97 5.54 -1.35
C TYR A 14 -7.01 4.40 -1.72
N ILE A 15 -7.51 3.18 -2.00
CA ILE A 15 -6.66 2.08 -2.52
C ILE A 15 -5.92 2.54 -3.77
N LEU A 16 -6.65 3.12 -4.73
CA LEU A 16 -6.05 3.57 -5.98
C LEU A 16 -4.92 4.58 -5.72
N LEU A 17 -5.13 5.51 -4.78
CA LEU A 17 -4.11 6.47 -4.38
C LEU A 17 -2.89 5.78 -3.76
N SER A 18 -3.08 4.81 -2.87
CA SER A 18 -2.00 4.02 -2.26
C SER A 18 -1.20 3.19 -3.27
N PHE A 19 -1.77 2.88 -4.44
CA PHE A 19 -1.06 2.21 -5.55
C PHE A 19 -0.24 3.16 -6.43
N VAL A 20 -0.50 4.47 -6.41
CA VAL A 20 0.19 5.45 -7.27
C VAL A 20 1.72 5.39 -7.16
N PRO A 21 2.33 5.32 -5.95
CA PRO A 21 3.78 5.19 -5.82
C PRO A 21 4.35 3.95 -6.53
N TRP A 22 3.66 2.81 -6.48
CA TRP A 22 4.11 1.57 -7.10
C TRP A 22 4.05 1.64 -8.62
N ILE A 23 2.98 2.22 -9.15
CA ILE A 23 2.83 2.42 -10.60
C ILE A 23 3.95 3.33 -11.12
N LEU A 24 4.24 4.43 -10.43
CA LEU A 24 5.32 5.34 -10.81
C LEU A 24 6.69 4.68 -10.72
N TYR A 25 6.92 3.88 -9.69
CA TYR A 25 8.14 3.11 -9.55
C TYR A 25 8.33 2.13 -10.71
N TRP A 26 7.33 1.29 -11.01
CA TRP A 26 7.42 0.33 -12.10
C TRP A 26 7.59 1.02 -13.46
N PHE A 27 6.92 2.14 -13.69
CA PHE A 27 7.05 2.86 -14.94
C PHE A 27 8.42 3.50 -15.09
N LEU A 28 8.84 4.33 -14.13
CA LEU A 28 10.08 5.10 -14.21
C LEU A 28 11.32 4.20 -14.09
N CYS A 29 11.32 3.24 -13.16
CA CYS A 29 12.44 2.30 -13.06
C CYS A 29 12.41 1.23 -14.15
N GLY A 30 11.23 0.91 -14.72
CA GLY A 30 11.12 0.04 -15.89
C GLY A 30 11.82 0.58 -17.13
N ILE A 31 11.89 1.91 -17.28
CA ILE A 31 12.69 2.58 -18.32
C ILE A 31 14.12 2.93 -17.87
N GLY A 32 14.57 2.42 -16.72
CA GLY A 32 15.93 2.58 -16.20
C GLY A 32 16.20 3.88 -15.44
N LEU A 33 15.19 4.70 -15.16
CA LEU A 33 15.37 5.95 -14.42
C LEU A 33 15.44 5.70 -12.91
N ARG A 34 16.61 5.95 -12.32
CA ARG A 34 16.84 5.87 -10.87
C ARG A 34 15.98 6.85 -10.06
N ILE A 35 15.61 7.97 -10.68
CA ILE A 35 14.75 9.02 -10.08
C ILE A 35 13.36 8.46 -9.74
N GLY A 36 12.92 7.37 -10.39
CA GLY A 36 11.65 6.71 -10.10
C GLY A 36 11.46 6.34 -8.64
N ILE A 37 12.53 5.94 -7.95
CA ILE A 37 12.50 5.61 -6.52
C ILE A 37 12.23 6.85 -5.67
N LEU A 38 12.91 7.96 -5.95
CA LEU A 38 12.73 9.22 -5.22
C LEU A 38 11.34 9.81 -5.45
N ALA A 39 10.87 9.80 -6.71
CA ALA A 39 9.52 10.27 -7.03
C ALA A 39 8.46 9.48 -6.27
N SER A 40 8.60 8.14 -6.23
CA SER A 40 7.68 7.25 -5.52
C SER A 40 7.75 7.40 -4.00
N LEU A 41 8.95 7.67 -3.46
CA LEU A 41 9.16 7.98 -2.05
C LEU A 41 8.46 9.29 -1.65
N ILE A 42 8.62 10.35 -2.45
CA ILE A 42 8.00 11.65 -2.20
C ILE A 42 6.47 11.50 -2.20
N ILE A 43 5.91 10.77 -3.16
CA ILE A 43 4.46 10.58 -3.23
C ILE A 43 3.96 9.73 -2.06
N SER A 44 4.69 8.70 -1.67
CA SER A 44 4.37 7.90 -0.48
C SER A 44 4.35 8.77 0.78
N LEU A 45 5.31 9.69 0.94
CA LEU A 45 5.34 10.65 2.04
C LEU A 45 4.13 11.60 2.01
N LEU A 46 3.79 12.14 0.84
CA LEU A 46 2.63 13.03 0.66
C LEU A 46 1.31 12.34 1.02
N ILE A 47 1.16 11.06 0.65
CA ILE A 47 -0.03 10.25 0.98
C ILE A 47 -0.10 9.96 2.48
N LEU A 48 1.04 9.66 3.12
CA LEU A 48 1.10 9.27 4.53
C LEU A 48 0.99 10.46 5.50
N MET A 49 1.43 11.66 5.09
CA MET A 49 1.40 12.88 5.92
C MET A 49 0.02 13.21 6.52
N PRO A 50 -1.10 13.23 5.77
CA PRO A 50 -2.43 13.47 6.34
C PRO A 50 -2.93 12.30 7.22
N GLN A 51 -2.46 11.08 6.98
CA GLN A 51 -2.87 9.90 7.76
C GLN A 51 -2.26 9.90 9.15
N VAL A 52 -0.99 10.31 9.27
CA VAL A 52 -0.32 10.49 10.56
C VAL A 52 -1.10 11.45 11.44
N ARG A 53 -1.63 12.53 10.86
CA ARG A 53 -2.46 13.51 11.58
C ARG A 53 -3.80 12.91 12.05
N ARG A 54 -4.35 11.97 11.30
CA ARG A 54 -5.63 11.30 11.62
C ARG A 54 -5.47 10.02 12.44
N LYS A 55 -4.23 9.55 12.66
CA LYS A 55 -3.89 8.24 13.27
C LYS A 55 -4.56 7.06 12.55
N GLU A 56 -4.81 7.19 11.26
CA GLU A 56 -5.42 6.16 10.42
C GLU A 56 -4.38 5.61 9.43
N PHE A 57 -3.53 4.70 9.91
CA PHE A 57 -2.47 4.11 9.09
C PHE A 57 -3.01 2.97 8.23
N ASN A 58 -2.68 2.99 6.93
CA ASN A 58 -2.88 1.85 6.05
C ASN A 58 -1.59 1.03 5.90
N LEU A 59 -1.70 -0.30 6.00
CA LEU A 59 -0.57 -1.21 5.80
C LEU A 59 0.15 -0.99 4.46
N MET A 60 -0.60 -0.69 3.41
CA MET A 60 -0.03 -0.44 2.09
C MET A 60 0.84 0.82 2.06
N ASP A 61 0.39 1.90 2.69
CA ASP A 61 1.14 3.17 2.71
C ASP A 61 2.42 3.05 3.55
N VAL A 62 2.34 2.34 4.68
CA VAL A 62 3.51 2.04 5.52
C VAL A 62 4.52 1.17 4.76
N THR A 63 4.05 0.14 4.07
CA THR A 63 4.90 -0.73 3.25
C THR A 63 5.56 0.04 2.11
N SER A 64 4.79 0.90 1.43
CA SER A 64 5.29 1.75 0.35
C SER A 64 6.42 2.65 0.87
N LEU A 65 6.18 3.36 1.97
CA LEU A 65 7.19 4.23 2.56
C LEU A 65 8.46 3.45 2.95
N MET A 66 8.31 2.30 3.60
CA MET A 66 9.43 1.47 4.01
C MET A 66 10.24 0.98 2.80
N PHE A 67 9.56 0.43 1.78
CA PHE A 67 10.18 -0.08 0.57
C PHE A 67 10.95 1.01 -0.19
N PHE A 68 10.33 2.17 -0.43
CA PHE A 68 10.99 3.25 -1.16
C PHE A 68 12.09 3.93 -0.35
N SER A 69 11.99 3.97 0.99
CA SER A 69 13.07 4.48 1.84
C SER A 69 14.30 3.58 1.75
N VAL A 70 14.10 2.25 1.87
CA VAL A 70 15.17 1.26 1.70
C VAL A 70 15.75 1.31 0.29
N GLY A 71 14.90 1.39 -0.73
CA GLY A 71 15.34 1.50 -2.13
C GLY A 71 16.13 2.78 -2.41
N ALA A 72 15.73 3.91 -1.83
CA ALA A 72 16.45 5.17 -1.99
C ALA A 72 17.84 5.09 -1.34
N ILE A 73 17.93 4.56 -0.12
CA ILE A 73 19.21 4.32 0.55
C ILE A 73 20.08 3.36 -0.28
N ALA A 74 19.52 2.23 -0.72
CA ALA A 74 20.23 1.23 -1.50
C ALA A 74 20.81 1.80 -2.81
N VAL A 75 20.02 2.59 -3.56
CA VAL A 75 20.45 3.11 -4.87
C VAL A 75 21.36 4.33 -4.75
N PHE A 76 21.09 5.26 -3.83
CA PHE A 76 21.82 6.53 -3.77
C PHE A 76 23.00 6.51 -2.80
N ILE A 77 23.00 5.65 -1.78
CA ILE A 77 24.10 5.54 -0.81
C ILE A 77 25.00 4.35 -1.16
N PHE A 78 24.43 3.21 -1.54
CA PHE A 78 25.17 1.97 -1.80
C PHE A 78 25.34 1.62 -3.30
N ASP A 79 24.85 2.45 -4.23
CA ASP A 79 24.83 2.23 -5.69
C ASP A 79 24.25 0.87 -6.14
N LEU A 80 23.35 0.30 -5.34
CA LEU A 80 22.71 -1.00 -5.62
C LEU A 80 21.65 -0.87 -6.73
N LYS A 81 22.07 -1.02 -7.98
CA LYS A 81 21.19 -0.89 -9.17
C LYS A 81 20.06 -1.93 -9.26
N VAL A 82 20.08 -2.97 -8.42
CA VAL A 82 19.07 -4.04 -8.38
C VAL A 82 17.65 -3.47 -8.22
N PHE A 83 17.46 -2.41 -7.43
CA PHE A 83 16.16 -1.74 -7.27
C PHE A 83 15.65 -1.05 -8.53
N VAL A 84 16.49 -0.82 -9.54
CA VAL A 84 16.10 -0.25 -10.82
C VAL A 84 15.99 -1.34 -11.87
N GLU A 85 17.02 -2.19 -11.98
CA GLU A 85 17.12 -3.27 -12.96
C GLU A 85 16.09 -4.39 -12.75
N LYS A 86 15.76 -4.69 -11.49
CA LYS A 86 14.78 -5.71 -11.10
C LYS A 86 13.56 -5.09 -10.43
N SER A 87 13.20 -3.88 -10.85
CA SER A 87 12.11 -3.08 -10.26
C SER A 87 10.77 -3.81 -10.22
N GLY A 88 10.40 -4.50 -11.30
CA GLY A 88 9.20 -5.34 -11.33
C GLY A 88 9.24 -6.44 -10.26
N PHE A 89 10.28 -7.27 -10.28
CA PHE A 89 10.44 -8.39 -9.34
C PHE A 89 10.46 -7.94 -7.88
N LEU A 90 11.27 -6.93 -7.54
CA LEU A 90 11.34 -6.42 -6.17
C LEU A 90 10.03 -5.77 -5.72
N GLY A 91 9.36 -5.05 -6.61
CA GLY A 91 8.07 -4.44 -6.31
C GLY A 91 6.98 -5.49 -6.02
N TYR A 92 6.84 -6.50 -6.88
CA TYR A 92 5.90 -7.59 -6.65
C TYR A 92 6.27 -8.43 -5.42
N LEU A 93 7.56 -8.70 -5.18
CA LEU A 93 8.02 -9.40 -3.99
C LEU A 93 7.64 -8.64 -2.71
N ALA A 94 7.79 -7.31 -2.69
CA ALA A 94 7.41 -6.50 -1.55
C ALA A 94 5.90 -6.55 -1.29
N LEU A 95 5.08 -6.45 -2.34
CA LEU A 95 3.62 -6.56 -2.21
C LEU A 95 3.18 -7.96 -1.76
N PHE A 96 3.81 -9.01 -2.29
CA PHE A 96 3.60 -10.39 -1.87
C PHE A 96 3.93 -10.58 -0.39
N LEU A 97 5.09 -10.08 0.07
CA LEU A 97 5.50 -10.17 1.46
C LEU A 97 4.53 -9.41 2.37
N MET A 98 4.11 -8.21 1.97
CA MET A 98 3.11 -7.43 2.70
C MET A 98 1.79 -8.20 2.82
N ALA A 99 1.26 -8.73 1.72
CA ALA A 99 0.01 -9.48 1.71
C ALA A 99 0.10 -10.73 2.59
N THR A 100 1.21 -11.47 2.49
CA THR A 100 1.46 -12.67 3.30
C THR A 100 1.57 -12.35 4.79
N LEU A 101 2.38 -11.34 5.17
CA LEU A 101 2.52 -10.91 6.57
C LEU A 101 1.21 -10.38 7.14
N SER A 102 0.42 -9.70 6.32
CA SER A 102 -0.90 -9.21 6.70
C SER A 102 -1.88 -10.37 7.01
N LEU A 103 -1.82 -11.46 6.25
CA LEU A 103 -2.60 -12.68 6.53
C LEU A 103 -2.13 -13.41 7.79
N THR A 104 -0.82 -13.51 8.02
CA THR A 104 -0.29 -14.20 9.22
C THR A 104 -0.68 -13.49 10.51
N VAL A 105 -0.74 -12.15 10.50
CA VAL A 105 -1.22 -11.33 11.63
C VAL A 105 -2.75 -11.31 11.74
N LYS A 106 -3.48 -12.04 10.87
CA LYS A 106 -4.95 -12.08 10.79
C LYS A 106 -5.59 -10.70 10.60
N GLN A 107 -4.86 -9.77 9.99
CA GLN A 107 -5.33 -8.43 9.65
C GLN A 107 -5.12 -8.17 8.16
N PRO A 108 -5.95 -8.77 7.29
CA PRO A 108 -5.82 -8.60 5.84
C PRO A 108 -5.81 -7.12 5.46
N PHE A 109 -4.87 -6.68 4.61
CA PHE A 109 -4.65 -5.26 4.36
C PHE A 109 -5.88 -4.62 3.70
N THR A 110 -6.62 -5.41 2.90
CA THR A 110 -7.88 -5.00 2.29
C THR A 110 -8.97 -4.69 3.32
N LEU A 111 -8.95 -5.34 4.49
CA LEU A 111 -9.91 -5.10 5.57
C LEU A 111 -9.86 -3.66 6.07
N GLN A 112 -8.67 -3.06 6.15
CA GLN A 112 -8.52 -1.67 6.60
C GLN A 112 -9.25 -0.72 5.66
N VAL A 113 -9.26 -1.02 4.36
CA VAL A 113 -9.96 -0.22 3.37
C VAL A 113 -11.46 -0.49 3.42
N SER A 114 -11.88 -1.76 3.44
CA SER A 114 -13.31 -2.08 3.50
C SER A 114 -13.97 -1.51 4.75
N LYS A 115 -13.25 -1.39 5.88
CA LYS A 115 -13.77 -0.70 7.07
C LYS A 115 -14.13 0.77 6.82
N ARG A 116 -13.51 1.44 5.84
CA ARG A 116 -13.85 2.85 5.50
C ARG A 116 -15.17 2.96 4.74
N ASP A 117 -15.49 1.96 3.91
CA ASP A 117 -16.67 1.95 3.05
C ASP A 117 -17.90 1.33 3.73
N TYR A 118 -17.70 0.38 4.65
CA TYR A 118 -18.79 -0.36 5.29
C TYR A 118 -19.02 0.08 6.75
N PRO A 119 -20.28 0.11 7.24
CA PRO A 119 -20.58 0.36 8.65
C PRO A 119 -19.92 -0.63 9.62
N GLU A 120 -19.65 -0.18 10.84
CA GLU A 120 -18.95 -0.98 11.88
C GLU A 120 -19.63 -2.30 12.22
N ILE A 121 -20.95 -2.38 12.02
CA ILE A 121 -21.77 -3.59 12.23
C ILE A 121 -21.25 -4.75 11.37
N TYR A 122 -20.73 -4.46 10.16
CA TYR A 122 -20.21 -5.47 9.25
C TYR A 122 -18.78 -5.92 9.60
N TRP A 123 -18.02 -5.11 10.34
CA TRP A 123 -16.58 -5.33 10.54
C TRP A 123 -16.25 -6.61 11.30
N LYS A 124 -17.17 -7.11 12.13
CA LYS A 124 -17.00 -8.33 12.94
C LYS A 124 -17.69 -9.55 12.34
N ILE A 125 -18.37 -9.41 11.19
CA ILE A 125 -19.07 -10.53 10.57
C ILE A 125 -18.04 -11.51 9.98
N PRO A 126 -18.13 -12.83 10.27
CA PRO A 126 -17.15 -13.82 9.80
C PRO A 126 -16.98 -13.83 8.27
N TRP A 127 -18.07 -13.66 7.53
CA TRP A 127 -18.06 -13.57 6.07
C TRP A 127 -17.28 -12.36 5.54
N PHE A 128 -17.41 -11.21 6.20
CA PHE A 128 -16.68 -9.99 5.84
C PHE A 128 -15.16 -10.17 6.01
N LEU A 129 -14.75 -10.83 7.10
CA LEU A 129 -13.34 -11.16 7.35
C LEU A 129 -12.81 -12.21 6.34
N LYS A 130 -13.62 -13.22 6.01
CA LYS A 130 -13.25 -14.25 5.02
C LYS A 130 -13.03 -13.68 3.62
N ILE A 131 -13.91 -12.81 3.14
CA ILE A 131 -13.79 -12.20 1.82
C ILE A 131 -12.52 -11.34 1.75
N ASN A 132 -12.27 -10.50 2.76
CA ASN A 132 -11.05 -9.68 2.79
C ASN A 132 -9.79 -10.53 2.86
N SER A 133 -9.82 -11.63 3.63
CA SER A 133 -8.71 -12.60 3.68
C SER A 133 -8.49 -13.27 2.33
N PHE A 134 -9.56 -13.67 1.63
CA PHE A 134 -9.49 -14.29 0.31
C PHE A 134 -8.92 -13.34 -0.73
N VAL A 135 -9.41 -12.10 -0.79
CA VAL A 135 -8.86 -11.07 -1.70
C VAL A 135 -7.39 -10.80 -1.37
N THR A 136 -7.02 -10.73 -0.09
CA THR A 136 -5.60 -10.58 0.30
C THR A 136 -4.76 -11.79 -0.09
N ALA A 137 -5.32 -13.01 -0.04
CA ALA A 137 -4.63 -14.23 -0.45
C ALA A 137 -4.33 -14.24 -1.96
N ILE A 138 -5.17 -13.63 -2.79
CA ILE A 138 -4.88 -13.46 -4.24
C ILE A 138 -3.62 -12.61 -4.45
N TRP A 139 -3.37 -11.62 -3.59
CA TRP A 139 -2.14 -10.83 -3.62
C TRP A 139 -0.91 -11.58 -3.08
N ALA A 140 -1.14 -12.69 -2.37
CA ALA A 140 -0.10 -13.55 -1.81
C ALA A 140 0.11 -14.83 -2.65
N LEU A 141 -0.34 -14.85 -3.90
CA LEU A 141 -0.12 -15.90 -4.91
C LEU A 141 0.75 -15.35 -6.04
#